data_AF-A0A2U1L716-F1
#
_entry.id   AF-A0A2U1L716-F1
#
_cell.length_a   1.000
_cell.length_b   1.000
_cell.length_c   1.000
_cell.angle_alpha   90.00
_cell.angle_beta   90.00
_cell.angle_gamma   90.00
#
_symmetry.space_group_name_H-M   'P 1'
#
loop_
_entity.id
_entity.type
_entity.pdbx_description
1 polymer ?
#
loop_
_entity_poly.entity_id
_entity_poly.type
_entity_poly.pdbx_seq_one_letter_code
_entity_poly.pdbx_strand_id
1 'polypeptide(L)' 'MVEKVVKSRVIQIDSQETCDLITSKPMYQASPVIVYFTAAWCKPSMEMNPLFEEQAMIFKDALFLSVDVDDAMVR' A
#
# COMPACT_ATOMS: atom_id res chain seq x y z
N MET A 1 -9.96 -10.93 -22.90
CA MET A 1 -8.69 -10.70 -22.19
C MET A 1 -9.02 -10.76 -20.72
N VAL A 2 -8.59 -11.79 -20.00
CA VAL A 2 -8.97 -11.97 -18.59
C VAL A 2 -8.07 -11.02 -17.78
N GLU A 3 -8.61 -9.92 -17.30
CA GLU A 3 -8.00 -9.13 -16.24
C GLU A 3 -7.85 -10.05 -15.04
N LYS A 4 -6.63 -10.53 -14.84
CA LYS A 4 -6.27 -11.34 -13.70
C LYS A 4 -6.33 -10.39 -12.52
N VAL A 5 -7.44 -10.38 -11.78
CA VAL A 5 -7.56 -9.66 -10.51
C VAL A 5 -6.56 -10.32 -9.55
N VAL A 6 -5.32 -9.82 -9.57
CA VAL A 6 -4.29 -10.23 -8.62
C VAL A 6 -4.76 -9.67 -7.29
N LYS A 7 -5.11 -10.57 -6.36
CA LYS A 7 -5.35 -10.19 -4.96
C LYS A 7 -4.03 -9.65 -4.41
N SER A 8 -3.84 -8.34 -4.49
CA SER A 8 -2.68 -7.66 -3.95
C SER A 8 -2.69 -7.74 -2.41
N ARG A 9 -1.51 -7.88 -1.80
CA ARG A 9 -1.32 -7.79 -0.33
C ARG A 9 -1.07 -6.35 0.15
N VAL A 10 -1.12 -5.39 -0.77
CA VAL A 10 -1.03 -3.96 -0.48
C VAL A 10 -2.35 -3.47 0.11
N ILE A 11 -2.29 -2.76 1.22
CA ILE A 11 -3.46 -2.15 1.85
C ILE A 11 -3.48 -0.67 1.50
N GLN A 12 -4.56 -0.20 0.89
CA GLN A 12 -4.77 1.23 0.66
C GLN A 12 -5.12 1.93 1.97
N ILE A 13 -4.46 3.06 2.22
CA ILE A 13 -4.64 3.91 3.38
C ILE A 13 -5.18 5.26 2.90
N ASP A 14 -6.34 5.63 3.43
CA ASP A 14 -7.05 6.88 3.13
C ASP A 14 -6.88 7.95 4.21
N SER A 15 -6.36 7.57 5.38
CA SER A 15 -6.31 8.44 6.55
C SER A 15 -5.25 8.00 7.55
N GLN A 16 -4.79 8.96 8.35
CA GLN A 16 -3.84 8.70 9.43
C GLN A 16 -4.42 7.73 10.47
N GLU A 17 -5.71 7.84 10.76
CA GLU A 17 -6.39 6.97 11.74
C GLU A 17 -6.37 5.51 11.28
N THR A 18 -6.69 5.24 10.02
CA THR A 18 -6.59 3.89 9.43
C THR A 18 -5.15 3.37 9.49
N CYS A 19 -4.15 4.22 9.25
CA CYS A 19 -2.74 3.86 9.36
C CYS A 19 -2.37 3.44 10.79
N ASP A 20 -2.71 4.24 11.79
CA ASP A 20 -2.43 3.98 13.20
C ASP A 20 -3.14 2.71 13.69
N LEU A 21 -4.40 2.51 13.27
CA LEU A 21 -5.17 1.31 13.60
C LEU A 21 -4.60 0.04 12.99
N ILE A 22 -4.02 0.10 11.79
CA ILE A 22 -3.41 -1.07 11.15
C ILE A 22 -2.05 -1.36 11.76
N THR A 23 -1.20 -0.35 11.91
CA THR A 23 0.18 -0.52 12.41
C THR A 23 0.22 -0.92 13.89
N SER A 24 -0.80 -0.56 14.69
CA SER A 24 -0.93 -0.98 16.09
C SER A 24 -1.39 -2.44 16.28
N LYS A 25 -1.81 -3.14 15.21
CA LYS A 25 -2.26 -4.54 15.35
C LYS A 25 -1.10 -5.43 15.81
N PRO A 26 -1.33 -6.32 16.80
CA PRO A 26 -0.28 -7.21 17.33
C PRO A 26 0.42 -8.06 16.26
N MET A 27 -0.30 -8.45 15.20
CA MET A 27 0.26 -9.22 14.08
C MET A 27 1.35 -8.49 13.29
N TYR A 28 1.40 -7.15 13.38
CA TYR A 28 2.36 -6.31 12.66
C TYR A 28 3.39 -5.64 13.59
N GLN A 29 3.31 -5.83 14.90
CA GLN A 29 4.22 -5.20 15.87
C GLN A 29 5.71 -5.52 15.65
N ALA A 30 6.02 -6.65 15.00
CA ALA A 30 7.38 -7.06 14.65
C ALA A 30 7.67 -7.01 13.13
N SER A 31 6.70 -6.56 12.33
CA SER A 31 6.83 -6.51 10.88
C SER A 31 7.35 -5.15 10.42
N PRO A 32 8.32 -5.11 9.48
CA PRO A 32 8.64 -3.88 8.77
C PRO A 32 7.40 -3.33 8.05
N VAL A 33 7.20 -2.01 8.13
CA VAL A 33 6.11 -1.33 7.41
C VAL A 33 6.72 -0.58 6.23
N ILE A 34 6.27 -0.94 5.02
CA ILE A 34 6.68 -0.30 3.78
C ILE A 34 5.50 0.51 3.27
N VAL A 35 5.67 1.82 3.24
CA VAL A 35 4.64 2.76 2.78
C VAL A 35 5.04 3.31 1.42
N TYR A 36 4.11 3.22 0.48
CA TYR A 36 4.26 3.78 -0.84
C TYR A 36 3.26 4.92 -1.05
N PHE A 37 3.80 6.13 -1.17
CA PHE A 37 3.02 7.31 -1.53
C PHE A 37 2.90 7.40 -3.05
N THR A 38 1.67 7.35 -3.55
CA THR A 38 1.34 7.34 -4.98
C THR A 38 0.37 8.45 -5.34
N ALA A 39 0.18 8.69 -6.63
CA ALA A 39 -0.80 9.64 -7.14
C ALA A 39 -1.19 9.26 -8.56
N ALA A 40 -2.48 9.39 -8.91
CA ALA A 40 -2.96 9.08 -10.26
C ALA A 40 -2.34 9.99 -11.34
N TRP A 41 -1.99 11.23 -11.00
CA TRP A 41 -1.32 12.16 -11.92
C TRP A 41 0.19 11.91 -12.06
N CYS A 42 0.78 11.06 -11.23
CA CYS A 42 2.21 10.76 -11.27
C CYS A 42 2.47 9.50 -12.10
N LYS A 43 2.79 9.68 -13.38
CA LYS A 43 3.05 8.55 -14.31
C LYS A 43 4.12 7.56 -13.81
N PRO A 44 5.30 7.99 -13.31
CA PRO A 44 6.28 7.07 -12.74
C PRO A 44 5.74 6.27 -11.55
N SER A 45 4.83 6.88 -10.78
CA SER A 45 4.16 6.23 -9.66
C SER A 45 3.24 5.10 -10.17
N MET A 46 2.35 5.43 -11.11
CA MET A 46 1.45 4.44 -11.71
C MET A 46 2.21 3.26 -12.34
N GLU A 47 3.36 3.51 -12.96
CA GLU A 47 4.23 2.47 -13.52
C GLU A 47 4.92 1.60 -12.44
N MET A 48 5.12 2.12 -11.23
CA MET A 48 5.73 1.39 -10.10
C MET A 48 4.73 0.51 -9.33
N ASN A 49 3.42 0.82 -9.37
CA ASN A 49 2.37 0.03 -8.75
C ASN A 49 2.53 -1.50 -8.91
N PRO A 50 2.66 -2.06 -10.13
CA PRO A 50 2.77 -3.51 -10.30
C PRO A 50 4.01 -4.11 -9.64
N LEU A 51 5.14 -3.39 -9.66
CA LEU A 51 6.36 -3.84 -8.98
C LEU A 51 6.15 -3.86 -7.46
N PHE A 52 5.48 -2.85 -6.92
CA PHE A 52 5.18 -2.77 -5.50
C PHE A 52 4.24 -3.91 -5.05
N GLU A 53 3.20 -4.21 -5.84
CA GLU A 53 2.30 -5.35 -5.59
C GLU A 53 3.03 -6.69 -5.66
N GLU A 54 3.98 -6.85 -6.59
CA GLU A 54 4.82 -8.05 -6.68
C GLU A 54 5.69 -8.20 -5.42
N GLN A 55 6.34 -7.12 -4.97
CA GLN A 55 7.15 -7.16 -3.73
C GLN A 55 6.28 -7.54 -2.52
N ALA A 56 5.04 -7.04 -2.46
CA ALA A 56 4.09 -7.40 -1.40
C ALA A 56 3.71 -8.89 -1.39
N MET A 57 3.85 -9.60 -2.51
CA MET A 57 3.64 -11.05 -2.58
C MET A 57 4.87 -11.85 -2.13
N ILE A 58 6.06 -11.31 -2.35
CA ILE A 58 7.36 -11.93 -2.02
C ILE A 58 7.65 -11.78 -0.52
N PHE A 59 7.57 -10.56 0.01
CA PHE A 59 7.92 -10.24 1.40
C PHE A 59 6.69 -10.38 2.30
N LYS A 60 6.46 -11.60 2.80
CA LYS A 60 5.25 -11.92 3.57
C LYS A 60 5.25 -11.43 5.01
N ASP A 61 6.44 -11.23 5.53
CA ASP A 61 6.78 -10.73 6.86
C ASP A 61 6.70 -9.20 6.98
N ALA A 62 6.64 -8.48 5.86
CA ALA A 62 6.44 -7.04 5.83
C ALA A 62 4.98 -6.65 5.53
N LEU A 63 4.58 -5.50 6.06
CA LEU A 63 3.30 -4.86 5.82
C LEU A 63 3.46 -3.82 4.71
N PHE A 64 2.70 -3.98 3.61
CA PHE A 64 2.74 -3.07 2.46
C PHE A 64 1.51 -2.17 2.47
N LEU A 65 1.73 -0.86 2.50
CA LEU A 65 0.69 0.16 2.52
C LEU A 65 0.84 1.06 1.28
N SER A 66 -0.27 1.44 0.66
CA SER A 66 -0.30 2.48 -0.38
C SER A 66 -1.12 3.67 0.09
N VAL A 67 -0.59 4.88 -0.07
CA VAL A 67 -1.26 6.14 0.27
C VAL A 67 -1.38 6.94 -1.01
N ASP A 68 -2.60 7.26 -1.43
CA ASP A 68 -2.79 8.25 -2.49
C ASP A 68 -2.63 9.66 -1.88
N VAL A 69 -1.68 10.44 -2.41
CA VAL A 69 -1.39 11.78 -1.88
C VAL A 69 -2.50 12.77 -2.19
N ASP A 70 -3.31 12.57 -3.23
CA ASP A 70 -4.45 13.43 -3.52
C ASP A 70 -5.56 13.21 -2.48
N ASP A 71 -5.83 11.95 -2.14
CA ASP A 71 -6.85 11.58 -1.14
C ASP A 71 -6.39 11.97 0.27
N ALA A 72 -5.11 11.81 0.59
CA ALA A 72 -4.55 12.13 1.90
C ALA A 72 -4.43 13.64 2.18
N MET A 73 -4.47 14.50 1.14
CA MET A 73 -4.38 15.95 1.27
C MET A 73 -5.74 16.63 1.53
N VAL A 74 -6.87 15.93 1.36
CA VAL A 74 -8.21 16.45 1.65
C VAL A 74 -8.55 16.20 3.11
N ARG A 75 -8.02 17.07 3.98
CA ARG A 75 -8.51 17.28 5.35
C ARG A 75 -8.94 18.73 5.52
#